data_AF-A0A7W1QXJ0-F1
#
_entry.id   AF-A0A7W1QXJ0-F1
#
_cell.length_a   1.000
_cell.length_b   1.000
_cell.length_c   1.000
_cell.angle_alpha   90.00
_cell.angle_beta   90.00
_cell.angle_gamma   90.00
#
_symmetry.space_group_name_H-M   'P 1'
#
loop_
_entity.id
_entity.type
_entity.pdbx_description
1 polymer ?
#
loop_
_entity_poly.entity_id
_entity_poly.type
_entity_poly.pdbx_seq_one_letter_code
_entity_poly.pdbx_strand_id
1 'polypeptide(L)'
;MENSVALVKPKLTVAEKKIIEMVIDGLPSENSRRAYRRHLEEFFIWHAGENRPELNKALIQRYVKTLRDQKLSSATINQKLSSIRKLATEAEDNNLIDSRLANGIRAVKGVPFRGRRTGNWLTKEDAQKWLNAPDIKTLKGVRDRALLAVLIGCGLRRAEAAILSFSH
;
A
#
# COMPACT_ATOMS: atom_id res chain seq x y z
N MET A 1 38.66 -17.35 15.49
CA MET A 1 37.53 -18.26 15.23
C MET A 1 36.31 -17.41 14.95
N GLU A 2 36.11 -17.10 13.68
CA GLU A 2 34.99 -16.30 13.18
C GLU A 2 33.70 -17.14 13.27
N ASN A 3 32.78 -16.74 14.15
CA ASN A 3 31.43 -17.29 14.15
C ASN A 3 30.63 -16.58 13.05
N SER A 4 30.70 -17.17 11.85
CA SER A 4 29.82 -16.90 10.72
C SER A 4 28.39 -17.33 11.06
N VAL A 5 27.67 -16.52 11.83
CA VAL A 5 26.23 -16.69 12.04
C VAL A 5 25.58 -16.47 10.68
N ALA A 6 25.22 -17.58 10.01
CA ALA A 6 24.37 -17.54 8.84
C ALA A 6 23.12 -16.72 9.18
N LEU A 7 22.98 -15.55 8.57
CA LEU A 7 21.83 -14.66 8.72
C LEU A 7 20.61 -15.37 8.15
N VAL A 8 19.98 -16.24 8.93
CA VAL A 8 18.69 -16.83 8.61
C VAL A 8 17.73 -15.66 8.49
N LYS A 9 17.31 -15.35 7.25
CA LYS A 9 16.31 -14.30 7.02
C LYS A 9 15.08 -14.63 7.88
N PRO A 10 14.61 -13.70 8.73
CA PRO A 10 13.47 -13.96 9.59
C PRO A 10 12.28 -14.42 8.75
N LYS A 11 11.72 -15.58 9.10
CA LYS A 11 10.54 -16.16 8.44
C LYS A 11 9.30 -15.96 9.29
N LEU A 12 8.17 -15.84 8.60
CA LEU A 12 6.84 -15.79 9.20
C LEU A 12 6.53 -17.12 9.90
N THR A 13 6.04 -17.04 11.14
CA THR A 13 5.51 -18.19 11.87
C THR A 13 4.15 -18.60 11.32
N VAL A 14 3.71 -19.82 11.64
CA VAL A 14 2.36 -20.29 11.29
C VAL A 14 1.28 -19.41 11.93
N ALA A 15 1.51 -18.95 13.16
CA ALA A 15 0.59 -18.05 13.86
C ALA A 15 0.49 -16.68 13.16
N GLU A 16 1.62 -16.09 12.78
CA GLU A 16 1.65 -14.81 12.05
C GLU A 16 0.91 -14.92 10.71
N LYS A 17 1.07 -16.03 9.99
CA LYS A 17 0.31 -16.28 8.75
C LYS A 17 -1.20 -16.32 8.99
N LYS A 18 -1.66 -17.04 10.03
CA LYS A 18 -3.09 -17.10 10.39
C LYS A 18 -3.65 -15.72 10.75
N ILE A 19 -2.88 -14.92 11.47
CA ILE A 19 -3.24 -13.54 11.81
C ILE A 19 -3.35 -12.68 10.55
N ILE A 20 -2.46 -12.85 9.58
CA ILE A 20 -2.55 -12.13 8.29
C ILE A 20 -3.81 -12.53 7.52
N GLU A 21 -4.11 -13.83 7.42
CA GLU A 21 -5.34 -14.33 6.75
C GLU A 21 -6.59 -13.72 7.39
N MET A 22 -6.70 -13.77 8.72
CA MET A 22 -7.80 -13.17 9.48
C MET A 22 -8.05 -11.71 9.08
N VAL A 23 -7.00 -10.92 8.92
CA VAL A 23 -7.12 -9.50 8.56
C VAL A 23 -7.60 -9.29 7.12
N ILE A 24 -7.11 -10.08 6.17
CA ILE A 24 -7.43 -9.89 4.76
C ILE A 24 -8.77 -10.51 4.37
N ASP A 25 -9.24 -11.52 5.09
CA ASP A 25 -10.57 -12.12 4.89
C ASP A 25 -11.67 -11.07 5.12
N GLY A 26 -11.46 -10.18 6.09
CA GLY A 26 -12.32 -9.02 6.37
C GLY A 26 -12.22 -7.87 5.36
N LEU A 27 -11.48 -7.99 4.25
CA LEU A 27 -11.37 -6.98 3.20
C LEU A 27 -12.15 -7.39 1.94
N PRO A 28 -12.98 -6.50 1.36
CA PRO A 28 -13.81 -6.86 0.20
C PRO A 28 -13.07 -6.79 -1.15
N SER A 29 -12.00 -6.00 -1.24
CA SER A 29 -11.26 -5.77 -2.50
C SER A 29 -9.98 -6.60 -2.56
N GLU A 30 -9.77 -7.31 -3.66
CA GLU A 30 -8.56 -8.09 -3.91
C GLU A 30 -7.29 -7.23 -3.90
N ASN A 31 -7.38 -5.99 -4.40
CA ASN A 31 -6.27 -5.05 -4.35
C ASN A 31 -5.91 -4.67 -2.90
N SER A 32 -6.92 -4.49 -2.05
CA SER A 32 -6.71 -4.22 -0.62
C SER A 32 -6.12 -5.45 0.09
N ARG A 33 -6.62 -6.66 -0.20
CA ARG A 33 -6.08 -7.92 0.33
C ARG A 33 -4.60 -8.07 0.02
N ARG A 34 -4.22 -7.92 -1.25
CA ARG A 34 -2.82 -8.01 -1.69
C ARG A 34 -1.93 -6.96 -1.01
N ALA A 35 -2.39 -5.71 -0.92
CA ALA A 35 -1.61 -4.64 -0.30
C ALA A 35 -1.42 -4.87 1.21
N TYR A 36 -2.50 -5.22 1.92
CA TYR A 36 -2.47 -5.44 3.37
C TYR A 36 -1.63 -6.67 3.71
N ARG A 37 -1.81 -7.78 2.99
CA ARG A 37 -0.95 -8.97 3.10
C ARG A 37 0.52 -8.58 3.06
N ARG A 38 0.94 -7.90 1.98
CA ARG A 38 2.34 -7.49 1.82
C ARG A 38 2.82 -6.62 2.98
N HIS A 39 2.02 -5.63 3.40
CA HIS A 39 2.41 -4.72 4.48
C HIS A 39 2.55 -5.42 5.83
N LEU A 40 1.66 -6.37 6.14
CA LEU A 40 1.71 -7.14 7.38
C LEU A 40 2.85 -8.15 7.37
N GLU A 41 3.11 -8.82 6.24
CA GLU A 41 4.28 -9.70 6.09
C GLU A 41 5.58 -8.91 6.33
N GLU A 42 5.72 -7.74 5.70
CA GLU A 42 6.87 -6.86 5.91
C GLU A 42 7.00 -6.41 7.38
N PHE A 43 5.89 -6.16 8.08
CA PHE A 43 5.90 -5.82 9.51
C PHE A 43 6.35 -7.00 10.38
N PHE A 44 5.80 -8.20 10.18
CA PHE A 44 6.15 -9.37 10.99
C PHE A 44 7.57 -9.86 10.73
N ILE A 45 8.08 -9.73 9.50
CA ILE A 45 9.50 -10.02 9.19
C ILE A 45 10.41 -9.05 9.95
N TRP A 46 10.08 -7.75 9.98
CA TRP A 46 10.83 -6.77 10.79
C TRP A 46 10.72 -7.07 12.29
N HIS A 47 9.52 -7.38 12.78
CA HIS A 47 9.25 -7.73 14.18
C HIS A 47 10.04 -8.96 14.63
N ALA A 48 10.17 -9.96 13.76
CA ALA A 48 11.01 -11.12 13.99
C ALA A 48 12.51 -10.77 14.08
N GLY A 49 12.97 -9.80 13.29
CA GLY A 49 14.34 -9.26 13.39
C GLY A 49 14.62 -8.52 14.71
N GLU A 50 13.59 -7.96 15.33
CA GLU A 50 13.65 -7.32 16.66
C GLU A 50 13.51 -8.35 17.82
N ASN A 51 13.52 -9.66 17.52
CA ASN A 51 13.27 -10.74 18.47
C ASN A 51 11.83 -10.77 19.06
N ARG A 52 10.84 -10.37 18.27
CA ARG A 52 9.41 -10.42 18.59
C ARG A 52 9.02 -9.81 19.95
N PRO A 53 9.38 -8.55 20.23
CA PRO A 53 8.95 -7.88 21.46
C PRO A 53 7.43 -7.81 21.53
N GLU A 54 6.89 -7.62 22.75
CA GLU A 54 5.46 -7.46 22.97
C GLU A 54 4.87 -6.36 22.07
N LEU A 55 3.70 -6.63 21.48
CA LEU A 55 2.98 -5.64 20.70
C LEU A 55 2.49 -4.53 21.61
N ASN A 56 2.95 -3.30 21.36
CA ASN A 56 2.48 -2.12 22.07
C ASN A 56 2.66 -0.86 21.20
N LYS A 57 2.15 0.28 21.69
CA LYS A 57 2.26 1.56 21.00
C LYS A 57 3.72 1.95 20.69
N ALA A 58 4.64 1.69 21.61
CA ALA A 58 6.05 2.05 21.46
C ALA A 58 6.73 1.24 20.35
N LEU A 59 6.39 -0.05 20.21
CA LEU A 59 6.86 -0.89 19.12
C LEU A 59 6.41 -0.36 17.75
N ILE A 60 5.14 0.01 17.61
CA ILE A 60 4.63 0.57 16.36
C ILE A 60 5.29 1.92 16.04
N GLN A 61 5.56 2.75 17.05
CA GLN A 61 6.32 3.98 16.86
C GLN A 61 7.77 3.71 16.41
N ARG A 62 8.41 2.66 16.95
CA ARG A 62 9.74 2.21 16.50
C ARG A 62 9.70 1.76 15.05
N TYR A 63 8.70 0.96 14.66
CA TYR A 63 8.53 0.56 13.26
C TYR A 63 8.40 1.78 12.33
N VAL A 64 7.56 2.75 12.71
CA VAL A 64 7.40 4.01 11.94
C VAL A 64 8.73 4.76 11.84
N LYS A 65 9.53 4.79 12.91
CA LYS A 65 10.88 5.40 12.88
C LYS A 65 11.77 4.67 11.85
N THR A 66 11.84 3.34 11.90
CA THR A 66 12.61 2.54 10.94
C THR A 66 12.19 2.81 9.49
N LEU A 67 10.88 2.92 9.21
CA LEU A 67 10.39 3.23 7.87
C LEU A 67 10.76 4.65 7.40
N ARG A 68 10.85 5.61 8.33
CA ARG A 68 11.33 6.98 8.04
C ARG A 68 12.83 6.99 7.78
N ASP A 69 13.61 6.23 8.54
CA ASP A 69 15.06 6.11 8.37
C ASP A 69 15.40 5.46 7.01
N GLN A 70 14.52 4.56 6.53
CA GLN A 70 14.55 4.01 5.17
C GLN A 70 14.09 4.99 4.07
N LYS A 71 13.76 6.24 4.42
CA LYS A 71 13.30 7.30 3.49
C LYS A 71 12.05 6.93 2.68
N LEU A 72 11.17 6.09 3.22
CA LEU A 72 9.90 5.79 2.56
C LEU A 72 8.98 7.03 2.54
N SER A 73 8.17 7.15 1.48
CA SER A 73 7.22 8.24 1.36
C SER A 73 6.18 8.21 2.49
N SER A 74 5.69 9.38 2.92
CA SER A 74 4.65 9.46 3.96
C SER A 74 3.39 8.69 3.57
N ALA A 75 3.04 8.65 2.28
CA ALA A 75 1.91 7.86 1.77
C ALA A 75 2.13 6.36 1.99
N THR A 76 3.33 5.84 1.67
CA THR A 76 3.70 4.44 1.89
C THR A 76 3.65 4.07 3.37
N ILE A 77 4.21 4.92 4.24
CA ILE A 77 4.19 4.69 5.70
C ILE A 77 2.75 4.69 6.22
N ASN A 78 1.91 5.60 5.76
CA ASN A 78 0.50 5.65 6.18
C ASN A 78 -0.32 4.45 5.69
N GLN A 79 -0.03 3.91 4.50
CA GLN A 79 -0.66 2.66 4.03
C GLN A 79 -0.25 1.46 4.89
N LYS A 80 1.03 1.33 5.23
CA LYS A 80 1.52 0.32 6.18
C LYS A 80 0.86 0.44 7.55
N LEU A 81 0.83 1.66 8.11
CA LEU A 81 0.14 1.93 9.36
C LEU A 81 -1.36 1.57 9.30
N SER A 82 -2.02 1.81 8.16
CA SER A 82 -3.44 1.45 8.01
C SER A 82 -3.67 -0.05 8.12
N SER A 83 -2.77 -0.87 7.55
CA SER A 83 -2.84 -2.33 7.72
C SER A 83 -2.62 -2.77 9.17
N ILE A 84 -1.70 -2.13 9.90
CA ILE A 84 -1.47 -2.42 11.33
C ILE A 84 -2.67 -2.00 12.19
N ARG A 85 -3.32 -0.87 11.86
CA ARG A 85 -4.54 -0.46 12.58
C ARG A 85 -5.70 -1.41 12.35
N LYS A 86 -5.87 -1.91 11.11
CA LYS A 86 -6.86 -2.95 10.81
C LYS A 86 -6.55 -4.24 11.57
N LEU A 87 -5.28 -4.65 11.62
CA LEU A 87 -4.85 -5.78 12.45
C LEU A 87 -5.28 -5.59 13.93
N ALA A 88 -5.05 -4.41 14.51
CA ALA A 88 -5.47 -4.15 15.88
C ALA A 88 -6.99 -4.23 16.08
N THR A 89 -7.78 -3.75 15.11
CA THR A 89 -9.25 -3.89 15.14
C THR A 89 -9.67 -5.35 15.08
N GLU A 90 -9.19 -6.11 14.09
CA GLU A 90 -9.57 -7.53 13.96
C GLU A 90 -9.11 -8.37 15.16
N ALA A 91 -7.93 -8.07 15.71
CA ALA A 91 -7.42 -8.76 16.89
C ALA A 91 -8.25 -8.44 18.15
N GLU A 92 -8.74 -7.21 18.30
CA GLU A 92 -9.66 -6.84 19.38
C GLU A 92 -11.02 -7.53 19.22
N ASP A 93 -11.60 -7.48 18.02
CA ASP A 93 -12.91 -8.08 17.71
C ASP A 93 -12.91 -9.62 17.91
N ASN A 94 -11.75 -10.26 17.73
CA ASN A 94 -11.54 -11.69 17.97
C ASN A 94 -10.97 -12.02 19.37
N ASN A 95 -10.95 -11.06 20.31
CA ASN A 95 -10.47 -11.21 21.69
C ASN A 95 -9.01 -11.68 21.83
N LEU A 96 -8.15 -11.40 20.84
CA LEU A 96 -6.72 -11.73 20.87
C LEU A 96 -5.90 -10.68 21.63
N ILE A 97 -6.40 -9.45 21.71
CA ILE A 97 -5.81 -8.35 22.48
C ILE A 97 -6.90 -7.58 23.22
N ASP A 98 -6.53 -6.90 24.29
CA ASP A 98 -7.45 -6.02 25.01
C ASP A 98 -7.67 -4.68 24.27
N SER A 99 -8.78 -4.01 24.60
CA SER A 99 -9.15 -2.73 24.01
C SER A 99 -8.16 -1.60 24.30
N ARG A 100 -7.47 -1.61 25.44
CA ARG A 100 -6.49 -0.56 25.78
C ARG A 100 -5.28 -0.65 24.85
N LEU A 101 -4.79 -1.85 24.59
CA LEU A 101 -3.71 -2.13 23.66
C LEU A 101 -4.12 -1.80 22.22
N ALA A 102 -5.28 -2.27 21.78
CA ALA A 102 -5.81 -1.99 20.44
C ALA A 102 -5.95 -0.48 20.18
N ASN A 103 -6.52 0.26 21.13
CA ASN A 103 -6.63 1.72 21.06
C ASN A 103 -5.25 2.40 21.05
N GLY A 104 -4.29 1.90 21.83
CA GLY A 104 -2.91 2.38 21.84
C GLY A 104 -2.25 2.29 20.46
N ILE A 105 -2.42 1.16 19.76
CA ILE A 105 -1.92 0.93 18.40
C ILE A 105 -2.64 1.85 17.40
N ARG A 106 -3.99 1.92 17.45
CA ARG A 106 -4.79 2.77 16.57
C ARG A 106 -4.44 4.26 16.71
N ALA A 107 -4.11 4.71 17.92
CA ALA A 107 -3.74 6.08 18.24
C ALA A 107 -2.34 6.51 17.76
N VAL A 108 -1.52 5.61 17.20
CA VAL A 108 -0.23 5.99 16.60
C VAL A 108 -0.50 6.90 15.40
N LYS A 109 -0.06 8.16 15.49
CA LYS A 109 -0.29 9.16 14.44
C LYS A 109 0.45 8.80 13.16
N GLY A 110 -0.21 9.04 12.02
CA GLY A 110 0.41 8.94 10.71
C GLY A 110 1.53 9.96 10.51
N VAL A 111 2.34 9.76 9.47
CA VAL A 111 3.34 10.74 9.06
C VAL A 111 2.64 11.85 8.27
N PRO A 112 2.80 13.13 8.65
CA PRO A 112 2.16 14.22 7.93
C PRO A 112 2.70 14.28 6.51
N PHE A 113 1.79 14.39 5.55
CA PHE A 113 2.15 14.64 4.17
C PHE A 113 2.47 16.13 4.01
N ARG A 114 3.76 16.49 4.02
CA ARG A 114 4.21 17.87 3.80
C ARG A 114 4.58 18.04 2.33
N GLY A 115 3.68 18.66 1.58
CA GLY A 115 3.82 18.96 0.16
C GLY A 115 2.44 18.96 -0.50
N ARG A 116 2.17 19.91 -1.39
CA ARG A 116 1.09 19.70 -2.38
C ARG A 116 1.65 18.69 -3.38
N ARG A 117 0.88 17.65 -3.73
CA ARG A 117 1.02 17.11 -5.08
C ARG A 117 0.61 18.25 -6.00
N THR A 118 1.54 19.10 -6.40
CA THR A 118 1.42 19.77 -7.68
C THR A 118 1.37 18.62 -8.67
N GLY A 119 0.16 18.17 -8.99
CA GLY A 119 -0.04 17.09 -9.93
C GLY A 119 0.74 17.43 -11.20
N ASN A 120 1.22 16.42 -11.90
CA ASN A 120 1.60 16.57 -13.30
C ASN A 120 0.30 16.77 -14.08
N TRP A 121 -0.33 17.93 -13.91
CA TRP A 121 -1.51 18.32 -14.67
C TRP A 121 -1.05 18.67 -16.06
N LEU A 122 -1.65 18.08 -17.09
CA LEU A 122 -1.40 18.53 -18.45
C LEU A 122 -2.05 19.91 -18.61
N THR A 123 -1.26 20.86 -19.11
CA THR A 123 -1.81 22.06 -19.73
C THR A 123 -2.63 21.67 -20.96
N LYS A 124 -3.46 22.58 -21.47
CA LYS A 124 -4.20 22.33 -22.71
C LYS A 124 -3.24 22.04 -23.86
N GLU A 125 -2.11 22.73 -23.90
CA GLU A 125 -1.06 22.60 -24.90
C GLU A 125 -0.37 21.23 -24.79
N ASP A 126 -0.08 20.78 -23.57
CA ASP A 126 0.50 19.45 -23.35
C ASP A 126 -0.50 18.35 -23.74
N ALA A 127 -1.78 18.50 -23.38
CA ALA A 127 -2.83 17.55 -23.77
C ALA A 127 -2.94 17.46 -25.30
N GLN A 128 -2.88 18.59 -26.00
CA GLN A 128 -2.92 18.61 -27.46
C GLN A 128 -1.69 17.94 -28.08
N LYS A 129 -0.49 18.15 -27.53
CA LYS A 129 0.73 17.45 -27.96
C LYS A 129 0.59 15.94 -27.79
N TRP A 130 0.08 15.49 -26.65
CA TRP A 130 -0.16 14.07 -26.39
C TRP A 130 -1.17 13.45 -27.36
N LEU A 131 -2.27 14.15 -27.66
CA LEU A 131 -3.27 13.69 -28.63
C LEU A 131 -2.73 13.59 -30.07
N ASN A 132 -1.68 14.33 -30.39
CA ASN A 132 -1.08 14.35 -31.73
C ASN A 132 0.17 13.44 -31.85
N ALA A 133 0.65 12.87 -30.74
CA ALA A 133 1.85 12.03 -30.74
C ALA A 133 1.70 10.68 -31.47
N PRO A 134 0.55 9.96 -31.42
CA PRO A 134 0.42 8.68 -32.10
C PRO A 134 0.35 8.80 -33.63
N ASP A 135 1.04 7.90 -34.35
CA ASP A 135 1.03 7.87 -35.82
C ASP A 135 -0.30 7.32 -36.38
N ILE A 136 -1.16 8.23 -36.81
CA ILE A 136 -2.49 7.93 -37.37
C ILE A 136 -2.46 7.20 -38.73
N LYS A 137 -1.29 7.02 -39.35
CA LYS A 137 -1.16 6.16 -40.53
C LYS A 137 -1.18 4.67 -40.19
N THR A 138 -1.05 4.33 -38.91
CA THR A 138 -1.12 2.95 -38.41
C THR A 138 -2.39 2.70 -37.62
N LEU A 139 -2.95 1.49 -37.70
CA LEU A 139 -4.10 1.10 -36.87
C LEU A 139 -3.81 1.27 -35.37
N LYS A 140 -2.58 0.97 -34.95
CA LYS A 140 -2.13 1.16 -33.56
C LYS A 140 -2.21 2.64 -33.16
N GLY A 141 -1.70 3.56 -33.99
CA GLY A 141 -1.72 4.97 -33.65
C GLY A 141 -3.12 5.59 -33.69
N VAL A 142 -4.00 5.15 -34.59
CA VAL A 142 -5.43 5.53 -34.54
C VAL A 142 -6.07 5.10 -33.22
N ARG A 143 -5.85 3.84 -32.80
CA ARG A 143 -6.33 3.31 -31.52
C ARG A 143 -5.76 4.08 -30.32
N ASP A 144 -4.45 4.28 -30.28
CA ASP A 144 -3.77 4.93 -29.15
C ASP A 144 -4.22 6.41 -29.04
N ARG A 145 -4.44 7.09 -30.17
CA ARG A 145 -5.02 8.45 -30.20
C ARG A 145 -6.45 8.49 -29.66
N ALA A 146 -7.30 7.54 -30.09
CA ALA A 146 -8.67 7.44 -29.58
C ALA A 146 -8.68 7.16 -28.06
N LEU A 147 -7.82 6.26 -27.58
CA LEU A 147 -7.69 5.97 -26.15
C LEU A 147 -7.26 7.19 -25.33
N LEU A 148 -6.28 7.96 -25.82
CA LEU A 148 -5.87 9.21 -25.18
C LEU A 148 -6.99 10.25 -25.16
N ALA A 149 -7.75 10.37 -26.26
CA ALA A 149 -8.90 11.28 -26.34
C ALA A 149 -9.98 10.91 -25.31
N VAL A 150 -10.30 9.62 -25.16
CA VAL A 150 -11.28 9.15 -24.16
C VAL A 150 -10.77 9.39 -22.74
N LEU A 151 -9.50 9.06 -22.45
CA LEU A 151 -8.90 9.27 -21.12
C LEU A 151 -8.92 10.74 -20.71
N ILE A 152 -8.53 11.65 -21.61
CA ILE A 152 -8.46 13.09 -21.34
C ILE A 152 -9.86 13.72 -21.33
N GLY A 153 -10.69 13.39 -22.33
CA GLY A 153 -12.00 14.02 -22.53
C GLY A 153 -13.05 13.60 -21.51
N CYS A 154 -13.03 12.33 -21.09
CA CYS A 154 -13.99 11.79 -20.11
C CYS A 154 -13.41 11.74 -18.69
N GLY A 155 -12.11 12.00 -18.52
CA GLY A 155 -11.45 11.94 -17.21
C GLY A 155 -11.39 10.54 -16.61
N LEU A 156 -11.44 9.49 -17.46
CA LEU A 156 -11.44 8.11 -16.98
C LEU A 156 -10.13 7.75 -16.29
N ARG A 157 -10.22 6.97 -15.21
CA ARG A 157 -9.06 6.28 -14.65
C ARG A 157 -8.59 5.22 -15.64
N ARG A 158 -7.28 4.93 -15.64
CA ARG A 158 -6.68 3.89 -16.48
C ARG A 158 -7.40 2.52 -16.39
N ALA A 159 -7.87 2.15 -15.20
CA ALA A 159 -8.61 0.90 -15.00
C ALA A 159 -10.01 0.94 -15.62
N GLU A 160 -10.69 2.09 -15.58
CA GLU A 160 -12.01 2.29 -16.20
C GLU A 160 -11.89 2.21 -17.73
N ALA A 161 -10.88 2.87 -18.31
CA ALA A 161 -10.62 2.79 -19.74
C ALA A 161 -10.24 1.38 -20.22
N ALA A 162 -9.57 0.58 -19.37
CA ALA A 162 -9.16 -0.77 -19.72
C ALA A 162 -10.32 -1.78 -19.80
N ILE A 163 -11.42 -1.51 -19.09
CA ILE A 163 -12.61 -2.38 -19.08
C ILE A 163 -13.77 -1.82 -19.93
N LEU A 164 -13.55 -0.68 -20.60
CA LEU A 164 -14.55 -0.04 -21.44
C LEU A 164 -14.91 -0.94 -22.63
N SER A 165 -16.20 -1.16 -22.84
CA SER A 165 -16.75 -1.89 -23.99
C SER A 165 -17.70 -1.01 -24.78
N PHE A 166 -18.03 -1.42 -26.01
CA PHE A 166 -18.97 -0.72 -26.89
C PHE A 166 -20.40 -0.58 -26.34
N SER A 167 -20.78 -1.39 -25.34
CA SER A 167 -22.14 -1.40 -24.79
C SER A 167 -22.35 -0.47 -23.59
N HIS A 168 -21.28 0.14 -23.08
CA HIS A 168 -21.36 1.15 -22.02
C HIS A 168 -21.93 2.45 -22.58
#